data_AF-A0A9D6MTW7-F1
#
_entry.id   AF-A0A9D6MTW7-F1
#
_cell.length_a   1.000
_cell.length_b   1.000
_cell.length_c   1.000
_cell.angle_alpha   90.00
_cell.angle_beta   90.00
_cell.angle_gamma   90.00
#
_symmetry.space_group_name_H-M   'P 1'
#
loop_
_entity.id
_entity.type
_entity.pdbx_description
1 polymer ?
#
loop_
_entity_poly.entity_id
_entity_poly.type
_entity_poly.pdbx_seq_one_letter_code
_entity_poly.pdbx_strand_id
1 'polypeptide(L)'
;MHSLPPPLPGPFSARSGESRRREKKPVRPDLCAAINWLAFPGLGTILAGGRWGYAQAGVMLVGFALFVGFFLAYTRDFYLMFQTGNIIERPAEAARWMGWWGGGLCLFAWVWAAVDSLRILAQKPKPPLE
;
A
#
# COMPACT_ATOMS: atom_id res chain seq x y z
N MET A 1 -60.46 -14.17 44.33
CA MET A 1 -59.33 -14.42 43.41
C MET A 1 -58.94 -13.10 42.78
N HIS A 2 -57.97 -12.39 43.38
CA HIS A 2 -57.47 -11.09 42.89
C HIS A 2 -56.16 -11.34 42.12
N SER A 3 -56.17 -11.16 40.81
CA SER A 3 -54.98 -11.22 39.96
C SER A 3 -54.28 -9.87 39.95
N LEU A 4 -53.03 -9.83 40.41
CA LEU A 4 -52.14 -8.67 40.30
C LEU A 4 -51.80 -8.38 38.82
N PRO A 5 -51.68 -7.10 38.41
CA PRO A 5 -51.18 -6.77 37.08
C PRO A 5 -49.69 -7.11 36.94
N PRO A 6 -49.21 -7.41 35.71
CA PRO A 6 -47.81 -7.72 35.47
C PRO A 6 -46.90 -6.50 35.71
N PRO A 7 -45.64 -6.73 36.14
CA PRO A 7 -44.69 -5.65 36.39
C PRO A 7 -44.27 -4.96 35.08
N LEU A 8 -44.16 -3.63 35.13
CA LEU A 8 -43.71 -2.80 34.01
C LEU A 8 -42.24 -3.10 33.63
N PRO A 9 -41.89 -3.12 32.34
CA PRO A 9 -40.50 -3.28 31.92
C PRO A 9 -39.69 -2.04 32.32
N GLY A 10 -38.63 -2.25 33.08
CA GLY A 10 -37.73 -1.19 33.55
C GLY A 10 -36.95 -0.52 32.41
N PRO A 11 -36.60 0.77 32.52
CA PRO A 11 -36.01 1.56 31.42
C PRO A 11 -34.50 1.32 31.19
N PHE A 12 -33.91 0.23 31.68
CA PHE A 12 -32.45 0.10 31.80
C PHE A 12 -31.89 -1.26 31.33
N SER A 13 -32.22 -1.68 30.11
CA SER A 13 -31.54 -2.84 29.49
C SER A 13 -31.44 -2.73 27.97
N ALA A 14 -30.94 -1.61 27.46
CA ALA A 14 -30.66 -1.46 26.02
C ALA A 14 -29.50 -0.50 25.73
N ARG A 15 -28.48 -0.45 26.59
CA ARG A 15 -27.29 0.41 26.36
C ARG A 15 -25.98 -0.31 26.63
N SER A 16 -25.86 -1.55 26.18
CA SER A 16 -24.59 -2.30 26.20
C SER A 16 -24.47 -3.17 24.95
N GLY A 17 -24.15 -2.59 23.79
CA GLY A 17 -23.91 -3.41 22.61
C GLY A 17 -23.66 -2.70 21.28
N GLU A 18 -23.97 -1.41 21.15
CA GLU A 18 -23.50 -0.61 20.03
C GLU A 18 -22.01 -0.27 20.20
N SER A 19 -21.20 -1.33 20.12
CA SER A 19 -20.14 -1.42 19.13
C SER A 19 -19.89 -0.07 18.45
N ARG A 20 -18.88 0.64 18.95
CA ARG A 20 -18.12 1.62 18.18
C ARG A 20 -17.50 0.90 16.97
N ARG A 21 -18.31 0.46 16.00
CA ARG A 21 -17.87 0.42 14.62
C ARG A 21 -17.64 1.88 14.30
N ARG A 22 -16.39 2.34 14.50
CA ARG A 22 -15.93 3.57 13.88
C ARG A 22 -16.31 3.42 12.42
N GLU A 23 -17.31 4.17 12.00
CA GLU A 23 -17.72 4.31 10.63
C GLU A 23 -16.51 4.92 9.92
N LYS A 24 -15.58 4.07 9.47
CA LYS A 24 -14.43 4.50 8.69
C LYS A 24 -15.05 5.04 7.42
N LYS A 25 -15.04 6.37 7.25
CA LYS A 25 -15.51 7.02 6.03
C LYS A 25 -14.99 6.23 4.83
N PRO A 26 -15.85 5.81 3.88
CA PRO A 26 -15.39 5.08 2.72
C PRO A 26 -14.38 5.96 1.99
N VAL A 27 -13.11 5.52 1.96
CA VAL A 27 -12.06 6.22 1.23
C VAL A 27 -12.44 6.18 -0.25
N ARG A 28 -12.39 7.33 -0.92
CA ARG A 28 -12.81 7.42 -2.33
C ARG A 28 -11.95 6.46 -3.16
N PRO A 29 -12.55 5.55 -3.95
CA PRO A 29 -11.79 4.58 -4.76
C PRO A 29 -10.78 5.26 -5.70
N ASP A 30 -11.13 6.45 -6.21
CA ASP A 30 -10.28 7.26 -7.08
C ASP A 30 -9.05 7.79 -6.36
N LEU A 31 -9.18 8.11 -5.06
CA LEU A 31 -8.07 8.54 -4.22
C LEU A 31 -7.13 7.37 -3.92
N CYS A 32 -7.67 6.19 -3.63
CA CYS A 32 -6.85 4.98 -3.47
C CYS A 32 -6.09 4.63 -4.75
N ALA A 33 -6.72 4.79 -5.92
CA ALA A 33 -6.07 4.60 -7.21
C ALA A 33 -4.96 5.61 -7.48
N ALA A 34 -5.21 6.90 -7.22
CA ALA A 34 -4.20 7.94 -7.33
C ALA A 34 -3.01 7.69 -6.38
N ILE A 35 -3.25 7.28 -5.14
CA ILE A 35 -2.18 7.02 -4.15
C ILE A 35 -1.29 5.84 -4.58
N ASN A 36 -1.87 4.76 -5.10
CA ASN A 36 -1.12 3.61 -5.60
C ASN A 36 -0.31 3.94 -6.87
N TRP A 37 -0.77 4.90 -7.67
CA TRP A 37 -0.07 5.35 -8.88
C TRP A 37 1.03 6.37 -8.60
N LEU A 38 0.78 7.39 -7.76
CA LEU A 38 1.65 8.55 -7.57
C LEU A 38 2.58 8.47 -6.36
N ALA A 39 2.19 7.79 -5.28
CA ALA A 39 2.90 7.90 -4.01
C ALA A 39 3.69 6.64 -3.66
N PHE A 40 2.99 5.54 -3.37
CA PHE A 40 3.63 4.29 -2.96
C PHE A 40 2.72 3.10 -3.27
N PRO A 41 3.20 2.11 -4.04
CA PRO A 41 2.40 0.94 -4.37
C PRO A 41 2.04 0.15 -3.10
N GLY A 42 0.75 -0.15 -2.93
CA GLY A 42 0.20 -0.86 -1.78
C GLY A 42 -0.45 0.03 -0.72
N LEU A 43 -0.14 1.33 -0.69
CA LEU A 43 -0.66 2.26 0.32
C LEU A 43 -2.15 2.57 0.08
N GLY A 44 -2.57 2.71 -1.18
CA GLY A 44 -3.97 2.85 -1.57
C GLY A 44 -4.79 1.58 -1.31
N THR A 45 -4.17 0.41 -1.47
CA THR A 45 -4.78 -0.90 -1.20
C THR A 45 -4.98 -1.12 0.31
N ILE A 46 -4.01 -0.73 1.15
CA ILE A 46 -4.13 -0.77 2.62
C ILE A 46 -5.22 0.20 3.10
N LEU A 47 -5.26 1.41 2.54
CA LEU A 47 -6.29 2.41 2.88
C LEU A 47 -7.71 1.93 2.48
N ALA A 48 -7.83 1.13 1.43
CA ALA A 48 -9.07 0.45 1.05
C ALA A 48 -9.38 -0.80 1.91
N GLY A 49 -8.53 -1.16 2.87
CA GLY A 49 -8.70 -2.33 3.75
C GLY A 49 -8.22 -3.66 3.16
N GLY A 50 -7.55 -3.63 2.02
CA GLY A 50 -7.03 -4.83 1.34
C GLY A 50 -5.73 -5.33 1.97
N ARG A 51 -5.73 -6.59 2.43
CA ARG A 51 -4.55 -7.24 3.04
C ARG A 51 -3.38 -7.42 2.04
N TRP A 52 -3.68 -7.47 0.75
CA TRP A 52 -2.69 -7.55 -0.34
C TRP A 52 -1.80 -6.31 -0.45
N GLY A 53 -2.25 -5.16 0.05
CA GLY A 53 -1.44 -3.94 0.04
C GLY A 53 -0.17 -4.05 0.89
N TYR A 54 -0.19 -4.86 1.96
CA TYR A 54 1.02 -5.13 2.74
C TYR A 54 2.04 -5.95 1.95
N ALA A 55 1.59 -6.90 1.12
CA ALA A 55 2.47 -7.66 0.25
C ALA A 55 3.09 -6.76 -0.83
N GLN A 56 2.28 -5.90 -1.46
CA GLN A 56 2.75 -4.90 -2.44
C GLN A 56 3.80 -3.97 -1.84
N ALA A 57 3.52 -3.41 -0.66
CA ALA A 57 4.45 -2.55 0.06
C ALA A 57 5.74 -3.30 0.47
N GLY A 58 5.62 -4.56 0.88
CA GLY A 58 6.77 -5.41 1.23
C GLY A 58 7.68 -5.69 0.04
N VAL A 59 7.11 -6.09 -1.11
CA VAL A 59 7.88 -6.31 -2.34
C VAL A 59 8.54 -5.01 -2.81
N MET A 60 7.82 -3.89 -2.74
CA MET A 60 8.38 -2.58 -3.06
C MET A 60 9.56 -2.22 -2.16
N LEU A 61 9.45 -2.47 -0.85
CA LEU A 61 10.51 -2.18 0.11
C LEU A 61 11.76 -3.02 -0.14
N VAL A 62 11.60 -4.31 -0.43
CA VAL A 62 12.72 -5.21 -0.76
C VAL A 62 13.39 -4.78 -2.07
N GLY A 63 12.61 -4.49 -3.10
CA GLY A 63 13.13 -3.98 -4.38
C GLY A 63 13.88 -2.67 -4.19
N PHE A 64 13.31 -1.75 -3.41
CA PHE A 64 13.89 -0.44 -3.14
C PHE A 64 15.21 -0.56 -2.37
N ALA A 65 15.28 -1.42 -1.35
CA ALA A 65 16.50 -1.65 -0.59
C ALA A 65 17.64 -2.19 -1.47
N LEU A 66 17.34 -3.14 -2.37
CA LEU A 66 18.31 -3.65 -3.34
C LEU A 66 18.77 -2.55 -4.31
N PHE A 67 17.82 -1.74 -4.80
CA PHE A 67 18.12 -0.63 -5.70
C PHE A 67 18.99 0.45 -5.04
N VAL A 68 18.72 0.79 -3.77
CA VAL A 68 19.56 1.70 -2.98
C VAL A 68 20.96 1.12 -2.77
N GLY A 69 21.08 -0.18 -2.48
CA GLY A 69 22.38 -0.85 -2.38
C GLY A 69 23.21 -0.73 -3.67
N PHE A 70 22.58 -0.95 -4.83
CA PHE A 70 23.20 -0.70 -6.12
C PHE A 70 23.60 0.77 -6.31
N PHE A 71 22.71 1.70 -5.98
CA PHE A 71 22.95 3.14 -6.14
C PHE A 71 24.11 3.64 -5.27
N LEU A 72 24.24 3.13 -4.04
CA LEU A 72 25.37 3.42 -3.16
C LEU A 72 26.68 2.87 -3.72
N ALA A 73 26.70 1.64 -4.22
CA ALA A 73 27.87 1.06 -4.87
C ALA A 73 28.28 1.88 -6.11
N TYR A 74 27.30 2.28 -6.93
CA TYR A 74 27.52 3.10 -8.11
C TYR A 74 28.08 4.48 -7.74
N THR A 75 27.49 5.14 -6.74
CA THR A 75 27.93 6.47 -6.27
C THR A 75 29.32 6.40 -5.65
N ARG A 76 29.66 5.33 -4.94
CA ARG A 76 31.01 5.10 -4.40
C ARG A 76 32.04 5.02 -5.53
N ASP A 77 31.80 4.19 -6.53
CA ASP A 77 32.74 4.02 -7.64
C ASP A 77 32.86 5.32 -8.44
N PHE A 78 31.75 6.00 -8.67
CA PHE A 78 31.73 7.31 -9.31
C PHE A 78 32.51 8.37 -8.51
N TYR A 79 32.39 8.37 -7.18
CA TYR A 79 33.17 9.25 -6.31
C TYR A 79 34.67 8.96 -6.40
N LEU A 80 35.06 7.68 -6.40
CA LEU A 80 36.45 7.27 -6.56
C LEU A 80 37.02 7.66 -7.94
N MET A 81 36.23 7.57 -8.99
CA MET A 81 36.61 8.05 -10.33
C MET A 81 36.95 9.55 -10.31
N PHE A 82 36.12 10.37 -9.64
CA PHE A 82 36.40 11.81 -9.50
C PHE A 82 37.64 12.12 -8.65
N GLN A 83 37.88 11.36 -7.57
CA GLN A 83 39.03 11.62 -6.69
C GLN A 83 40.36 11.16 -7.28
N THR A 84 40.37 10.02 -7.97
CA THR A 84 41.61 9.38 -8.43
C THR A 84 41.97 9.78 -9.86
N GLY A 85 41.03 10.36 -10.62
CA GLY A 85 41.18 10.63 -12.06
C GLY A 85 41.23 9.37 -12.93
N ASN A 86 41.13 8.18 -12.32
CA ASN A 86 41.09 6.91 -13.01
C ASN A 86 39.69 6.62 -13.54
N ILE A 87 39.62 6.26 -14.82
CA ILE A 87 38.36 5.83 -15.44
C ILE A 87 38.04 4.42 -14.94
N ILE A 88 36.93 4.29 -14.22
CA ILE A 88 36.37 2.98 -13.89
C ILE A 88 35.47 2.59 -15.06
N GLU A 89 35.91 1.64 -15.88
CA GLU A 89 35.15 1.20 -17.07
C GLU A 89 33.82 0.53 -16.72
N ARG A 90 33.73 -0.11 -15.54
CA ARG A 90 32.54 -0.88 -15.10
C ARG A 90 32.17 -0.58 -13.65
N PRO A 91 31.60 0.60 -13.37
CA PRO A 91 31.18 0.95 -12.02
C PRO A 91 30.09 -0.01 -11.54
N ALA A 92 30.19 -0.41 -10.27
CA ALA A 92 29.24 -1.26 -9.57
C ALA A 92 28.93 -2.60 -10.27
N GLU A 93 29.86 -3.17 -11.03
CA GLU A 93 29.64 -4.43 -11.77
C GLU A 93 29.19 -5.58 -10.85
N ALA A 94 29.85 -5.71 -9.69
CA ALA A 94 29.48 -6.72 -8.68
C ALA A 94 28.11 -6.47 -8.04
N ALA A 95 27.61 -5.23 -8.04
CA ALA A 95 26.30 -4.86 -7.51
C ALA A 95 25.23 -4.72 -8.60
N ARG A 96 25.59 -4.90 -9.88
CA ARG A 96 24.70 -4.65 -11.03
C ARG A 96 23.44 -5.51 -10.97
N TRP A 97 23.56 -6.75 -10.48
CA TRP A 97 22.43 -7.65 -10.26
C TRP A 97 21.42 -7.07 -9.25
N MET A 98 21.88 -6.35 -8.21
CA MET A 98 21.00 -5.68 -7.24
C MET A 98 20.20 -4.57 -7.93
N GLY A 99 20.79 -3.88 -8.90
CA GLY A 99 20.10 -2.89 -9.71
C GLY A 99 18.99 -3.51 -10.56
N TRP A 100 19.29 -4.60 -11.28
CA TRP A 100 18.30 -5.32 -12.10
C TRP A 100 17.17 -5.90 -11.27
N TRP A 101 17.49 -6.64 -10.20
CA TRP A 101 16.48 -7.25 -9.33
C TRP A 101 15.74 -6.22 -8.49
N GLY A 102 16.43 -5.22 -7.95
CA GLY A 102 15.82 -4.15 -7.16
C GLY A 102 14.84 -3.32 -7.99
N GLY A 103 15.29 -2.83 -9.14
CA GLY A 103 14.44 -2.10 -10.08
C GLY A 103 13.29 -2.95 -10.62
N GLY A 104 13.57 -4.22 -10.95
CA GLY A 104 12.55 -5.17 -11.42
C GLY A 104 11.46 -5.44 -10.38
N LEU A 105 11.84 -5.67 -9.12
CA LEU A 105 10.90 -5.87 -8.01
C LEU A 105 10.07 -4.61 -7.73
N CYS A 106 10.69 -3.42 -7.80
CA CYS A 106 9.96 -2.16 -7.68
C CYS A 106 8.92 -2.00 -8.80
N LEU A 107 9.31 -2.19 -10.07
CA LEU A 107 8.40 -2.11 -11.21
C LEU A 107 7.28 -3.15 -11.10
N PHE A 108 7.60 -4.38 -10.72
CA PHE A 108 6.62 -5.43 -10.53
C PHE A 108 5.60 -5.08 -9.42
N ALA A 109 6.07 -4.61 -8.27
CA ALA A 109 5.19 -4.15 -7.18
C ALA A 109 4.30 -2.98 -7.65
N TRP A 110 4.84 -2.09 -8.48
CA TRP A 110 4.11 -0.94 -9.00
C TRP A 110 3.02 -1.35 -9.99
N VAL A 111 3.33 -2.24 -10.94
CA VAL A 111 2.35 -2.80 -11.89
C VAL A 111 1.27 -3.59 -11.16
N TRP A 112 1.63 -4.39 -10.17
CA TRP A 112 0.66 -5.11 -9.35
C TRP A 112 -0.29 -4.14 -8.65
N ALA A 113 0.24 -3.11 -7.98
CA ALA A 113 -0.59 -2.09 -7.33
C ALA A 113 -1.51 -1.35 -8.32
N ALA A 114 -1.05 -1.09 -9.54
CA ALA A 114 -1.86 -0.50 -10.59
C ALA A 114 -3.02 -1.41 -11.02
N VAL A 115 -2.78 -2.72 -11.20
CA VAL A 115 -3.82 -3.69 -11.53
C VAL A 115 -4.86 -3.80 -10.42
N ASP A 116 -4.45 -3.82 -9.15
CA ASP A 116 -5.38 -3.83 -8.02
C ASP A 116 -6.24 -2.55 -7.95
N SER A 117 -5.64 -1.39 -8.22
CA SER A 117 -6.39 -0.14 -8.30
C SER A 117 -7.43 -0.14 -9.42
N LEU A 118 -7.12 -0.71 -10.59
CA LEU A 118 -8.09 -0.85 -11.67
C LEU A 118 -9.25 -1.77 -11.28
N ARG A 119 -8.99 -2.84 -10.52
CA ARG A 119 -10.05 -3.73 -9.99
C ARG A 119 -10.94 -3.00 -8.99
N ILE A 120 -10.37 -2.18 -8.11
CA ILE A 120 -11.12 -1.34 -7.16
C ILE A 120 -12.03 -0.35 -7.90
N LEU A 121 -11.53 0.28 -8.98
CA LEU A 121 -12.32 1.20 -9.81
C LEU A 121 -13.42 0.47 -10.60
N ALA A 122 -13.14 -0.73 -11.10
CA ALA A 122 -14.11 -1.55 -11.83
C ALA A 122 -15.27 -2.04 -10.95
N GLN A 123 -15.09 -2.10 -9.63
CA GLN A 123 -16.14 -2.47 -8.67
C GLN A 123 -17.10 -1.32 -8.33
N LYS A 124 -16.87 -0.09 -8.80
CA LYS A 124 -17.87 0.98 -8.64
C LYS A 124 -19.16 0.59 -9.39
N PRO A 125 -20.32 0.53 -8.72
CA PRO A 125 -21.59 0.38 -9.43
C PRO A 125 -21.77 1.58 -10.38
N LYS A 126 -22.21 1.29 -11.60
CA LYS A 126 -22.56 2.30 -12.60
C LYS A 126 -23.59 3.26 -11.96
N PRO A 127 -23.39 4.59 -12.00
CA PRO A 127 -24.42 5.51 -11.53
C PRO A 127 -25.71 5.23 -12.31
N PRO A 128 -26.89 5.22 -11.65
CA PRO A 128 -28.16 5.08 -12.35
C PRO A 128 -28.24 6.19 -13.40
N LEU A 129 -28.52 5.79 -14.65
CA LEU A 129 -28.78 6.71 -15.75
C LEU A 129 -30.05 7.49 -15.38
N GLU A 130 -29.93 8.80 -15.19
CA GLU A 130 -31.07 9.73 -15.14
C GLU A 130 -31.70 9.91 -16.53
#